data_AF-A0A850MIR1-F1
#
_entry.id   AF-A0A850MIR1-F1
#
_cell.length_a   1.000
_cell.length_b   1.000
_cell.length_c   1.000
_cell.angle_alpha   90.00
_cell.angle_beta   90.00
_cell.angle_gamma   90.00
#
_symmetry.space_group_name_H-M   'P 1'
#
loop_
_entity.id
_entity.type
_entity.pdbx_description
1 polymer ?
#
loop_
_entity_poly.entity_id
_entity_poly.type
_entity_poly.pdbx_seq_one_letter_code
_entity_poly.pdbx_strand_id
1 'polypeptide(L)'
;MDDQWEMINKRLIELEEQTQVKVDKLKAEMAEKDNLILQLKAEHEELSAKASSPSSDAQIQALNEQIGVFQEMIKQLETEKRELQTEIQAHKDKEKGYSSEQAEQIGVFQEMMKQLEADKRDLQAELQEIKDKTSSSADIEQQLAEYQEIITQLEADKVKAELQAAKSQEGSPAEASSGIQQLQEENTNLRNQIQDLNNQIKNFERVETNLMQKYQNLESQIQAQTTPPDQLNTLNQQIATFQSENQRLKSELDNVNRELDKLIQINRDQSQKMEKLESDLISATSAPAAAPAVAPTRVAPQSTLSSKDYNLGTHYFGYSNGAFLPTAGKSPDISLILDNDAEKWFLSVEPGISFLIKNTALRAARSLPVSGWKEPKTGRRIGKGYELVVKGEY
;
A
#
# COMPACT_ATOMS: atom_id res chain seq x y z
N MET A 1 -62.26 -108.75 45.93
CA MET A 1 -62.67 -107.42 45.46
C MET A 1 -62.13 -106.32 46.37
N ASP A 2 -61.99 -106.56 47.68
CA ASP A 2 -61.47 -105.57 48.63
C ASP A 2 -60.04 -105.10 48.34
N ASP A 3 -59.10 -105.98 48.00
CA ASP A 3 -57.71 -105.60 47.69
C ASP A 3 -57.56 -104.63 46.51
N GLN A 4 -58.45 -104.71 45.50
CA GLN A 4 -58.44 -103.79 44.36
C GLN A 4 -58.96 -102.40 44.75
N TRP A 5 -59.95 -102.34 45.63
CA TRP A 5 -60.50 -101.08 46.13
C TRP A 5 -59.50 -100.38 47.07
N GLU A 6 -58.79 -101.13 47.90
CA GLU A 6 -57.74 -100.61 48.77
C GLU A 6 -56.54 -100.09 47.97
N MET A 7 -56.14 -100.79 46.90
CA MET A 7 -55.09 -100.33 45.98
C MET A 7 -55.49 -99.05 45.23
N ILE A 8 -56.75 -98.94 44.79
CA ILE A 8 -57.28 -97.74 44.12
C ILE A 8 -57.33 -96.56 45.09
N ASN A 9 -57.82 -96.75 46.32
CA ASN A 9 -57.84 -95.69 47.33
C ASN A 9 -56.44 -95.24 47.73
N LYS A 10 -55.49 -96.18 47.91
CA LYS A 10 -54.10 -95.85 48.20
C LYS A 10 -53.47 -95.03 47.06
N ARG A 11 -53.74 -95.40 45.81
CA ARG A 11 -53.27 -94.67 44.63
C ARG A 11 -53.95 -93.31 44.46
N LEU A 12 -55.21 -93.17 44.87
CA LEU A 12 -55.95 -91.90 44.88
C LEU A 12 -55.34 -90.94 45.91
N ILE A 13 -55.09 -91.42 47.13
CA ILE A 13 -54.42 -90.65 48.19
C ILE A 13 -53.02 -90.23 47.73
N GLU A 14 -52.25 -91.15 47.14
CA GLU A 14 -50.91 -90.84 46.63
C GLU A 14 -50.94 -89.81 45.47
N LEU A 15 -51.97 -89.85 44.61
CA LEU A 15 -52.18 -88.84 43.58
C LEU A 15 -52.61 -87.49 44.16
N GLU A 16 -53.47 -87.47 45.18
CA GLU A 16 -53.87 -86.26 45.89
C GLU A 16 -52.67 -85.62 46.59
N GLU A 17 -51.85 -86.41 47.28
CA GLU A 17 -50.60 -85.95 47.89
C GLU A 17 -49.61 -85.42 46.85
N GLN A 18 -49.39 -86.13 45.74
CA GLN A 18 -48.54 -85.64 44.64
C GLN A 18 -49.06 -84.33 44.02
N THR A 19 -50.39 -84.20 43.91
CA THR A 19 -51.02 -82.99 43.37
C THR A 19 -50.88 -81.83 44.35
N GLN A 20 -51.08 -82.08 45.66
CA GLN A 20 -50.90 -81.09 46.71
C GLN A 20 -49.46 -80.61 46.79
N VAL A 21 -48.48 -81.53 46.72
CA VAL A 21 -47.05 -81.20 46.66
C VAL A 21 -46.73 -80.33 45.44
N LYS A 22 -47.31 -80.63 44.27
CA LYS A 22 -47.14 -79.79 43.07
C LYS A 22 -47.77 -78.41 43.23
N VAL A 23 -48.97 -78.33 43.82
CA VAL A 23 -49.67 -77.06 44.08
C VAL A 23 -48.86 -76.20 45.04
N ASP A 24 -48.33 -76.78 46.12
CA ASP A 24 -47.54 -76.04 47.10
C ASP A 24 -46.19 -75.60 46.51
N LYS A 25 -45.57 -76.43 45.66
CA LYS A 25 -44.38 -76.04 44.89
C LYS A 25 -44.67 -74.86 43.95
N LEU A 26 -45.77 -74.91 43.20
CA LEU A 26 -46.16 -73.83 42.28
C LEU A 26 -46.50 -72.55 43.04
N LYS A 27 -47.14 -72.64 44.21
CA LYS A 27 -47.40 -71.47 45.08
C LYS A 27 -46.10 -70.85 45.58
N ALA A 28 -45.13 -71.67 45.98
CA ALA A 28 -43.82 -71.19 46.40
C ALA A 28 -43.08 -70.51 45.23
N GLU A 29 -43.07 -71.11 44.04
CA GLU A 29 -42.48 -70.51 42.83
C GLU A 29 -43.19 -69.21 42.41
N MET A 30 -44.52 -69.12 42.54
CA MET A 30 -45.25 -67.87 42.29
C MET A 30 -44.87 -66.79 43.29
N ALA A 31 -44.82 -67.11 44.58
CA ALA A 31 -44.40 -66.16 45.62
C ALA A 31 -42.97 -65.66 45.41
N GLU A 32 -42.05 -66.53 44.97
CA GLU A 32 -40.69 -66.15 44.61
C GLU A 32 -40.66 -65.20 43.40
N LYS A 33 -41.42 -65.50 42.34
CA LYS A 33 -41.53 -64.63 41.17
C LYS A 33 -42.18 -63.28 41.49
N ASP A 34 -43.19 -63.26 42.35
CA ASP A 34 -43.84 -62.01 42.79
C ASP A 34 -42.85 -61.13 43.58
N ASN A 35 -42.03 -61.74 44.45
CA ASN A 35 -40.96 -61.02 45.14
C ASN A 35 -39.90 -60.47 44.16
N LEU A 36 -39.51 -61.26 43.15
CA LEU A 36 -38.57 -60.80 42.12
C LEU A 36 -39.15 -59.65 41.29
N ILE A 37 -40.44 -59.70 40.94
CA ILE A 37 -41.13 -58.62 40.23
C ILE A 37 -41.15 -57.35 41.09
N LEU A 38 -41.40 -57.46 42.40
CA LEU A 38 -41.35 -56.31 43.31
C LEU A 38 -39.94 -55.71 43.39
N GLN A 39 -38.90 -56.54 43.47
CA GLN A 39 -37.51 -56.07 43.47
C GLN A 39 -37.15 -55.35 42.16
N LEU A 40 -37.47 -55.94 41.00
CA LEU A 40 -37.19 -55.34 39.70
C LEU A 40 -37.96 -54.04 39.48
N LYS A 41 -39.18 -53.92 40.00
CA LYS A 41 -39.95 -52.67 39.96
C LYS A 41 -39.29 -51.58 40.80
N ALA A 42 -38.83 -51.91 42.01
CA ALA A 42 -38.14 -50.97 42.88
C ALA A 42 -36.81 -50.51 42.24
N GLU A 43 -36.04 -51.43 41.66
CA GLU A 43 -34.79 -51.12 40.95
C GLU A 43 -35.06 -50.23 39.71
N HIS A 44 -36.11 -50.53 38.96
CA HIS A 44 -36.52 -49.69 37.82
C HIS A 44 -36.94 -48.28 38.26
N GLU A 45 -37.70 -48.14 39.34
CA GLU A 45 -38.06 -46.83 39.89
C GLU A 45 -36.83 -46.05 40.38
N GLU A 46 -35.87 -46.72 41.02
CA GLU A 46 -34.62 -46.10 41.47
C GLU A 46 -33.76 -45.62 40.28
N LEU A 47 -33.58 -46.47 39.27
CA LEU A 47 -32.84 -46.11 38.06
C LEU A 47 -33.55 -45.02 37.27
N SER A 48 -34.88 -45.08 37.16
CA SER A 48 -35.67 -44.03 36.53
C SER A 48 -35.55 -42.72 37.30
N ALA A 49 -35.62 -42.73 38.64
CA ALA A 49 -35.46 -41.53 39.45
C ALA A 49 -34.05 -40.95 39.35
N LYS A 50 -33.02 -41.81 39.22
CA LYS A 50 -31.63 -41.39 39.01
C LYS A 50 -31.40 -40.79 37.63
N ALA A 51 -31.99 -41.38 36.58
CA ALA A 51 -31.95 -40.87 35.22
C ALA A 51 -32.77 -39.56 35.06
N SER A 52 -33.90 -39.45 35.77
CA SER A 52 -34.72 -38.24 35.85
C SER A 52 -34.27 -37.29 36.94
N SER A 53 -33.09 -37.48 37.54
CA SER A 53 -32.63 -36.58 38.58
C SER A 53 -32.35 -35.22 37.93
N PRO A 54 -32.92 -34.12 38.47
CA PRO A 54 -32.73 -32.78 37.90
C PRO A 54 -31.26 -32.36 37.85
N SER A 55 -30.38 -33.03 38.60
CA SER A 55 -28.94 -32.80 38.59
C SER A 55 -28.29 -33.19 37.25
N SER A 56 -28.70 -34.30 36.63
CA SER A 56 -28.10 -34.77 35.38
C SER A 56 -28.54 -33.90 34.20
N ASP A 57 -29.82 -33.54 34.15
CA ASP A 57 -30.36 -32.66 33.10
C ASP A 57 -29.81 -31.23 33.22
N ALA A 58 -29.69 -30.70 34.45
CA ALA A 58 -29.08 -29.39 34.67
C ALA A 58 -27.59 -29.37 34.26
N GLN A 59 -26.86 -30.44 34.52
CA GLN A 59 -25.46 -30.55 34.12
C GLN A 59 -25.31 -30.66 32.59
N ILE A 60 -26.18 -31.41 31.92
CA ILE A 60 -26.23 -31.48 30.45
C ILE A 60 -26.56 -30.11 29.87
N GLN A 61 -27.50 -29.38 30.46
CA GLN A 61 -27.86 -28.04 30.02
C GLN A 61 -26.70 -27.05 30.18
N ALA A 62 -26.03 -27.04 31.34
CA ALA A 62 -24.87 -26.18 31.58
C ALA A 62 -23.72 -26.46 30.61
N LEU A 63 -23.44 -27.74 30.33
CA LEU A 63 -22.44 -28.13 29.32
C LEU A 63 -22.85 -27.67 27.91
N ASN A 64 -24.13 -27.78 27.55
CA ASN A 64 -24.61 -27.31 26.25
C ASN A 64 -24.50 -25.78 26.10
N GLU A 65 -24.79 -25.03 27.16
CA GLU A 65 -24.59 -23.57 27.18
C GLU A 65 -23.11 -23.22 27.02
N GLN A 66 -22.21 -23.92 27.72
CA GLN A 66 -20.77 -23.73 27.61
C GLN A 66 -20.24 -24.08 26.20
N ILE A 67 -20.73 -25.17 25.60
CA ILE A 67 -20.44 -25.53 24.20
C ILE A 67 -20.87 -24.40 23.26
N GLY A 68 -22.05 -23.81 23.48
CA GLY A 68 -22.54 -22.67 22.70
C GLY A 68 -21.61 -21.46 22.77
N VAL A 69 -21.13 -21.11 23.97
CA VAL A 69 -20.15 -20.02 24.18
C VAL A 69 -18.85 -20.31 23.44
N PHE A 70 -18.30 -21.54 23.56
CA PHE A 70 -17.07 -21.91 22.88
C PHE A 70 -17.22 -21.91 21.35
N GLN A 71 -18.37 -22.35 20.83
CA GLN A 71 -18.64 -22.29 19.39
C GLN A 71 -18.66 -20.85 18.86
N GLU A 72 -19.23 -19.92 19.62
CA GLU A 72 -19.26 -18.51 19.20
C GLU A 72 -17.86 -17.88 19.28
N MET A 73 -17.08 -18.20 20.32
CA MET A 73 -15.68 -17.78 20.44
C MET A 73 -14.82 -18.31 19.28
N ILE A 74 -15.02 -19.57 18.86
CA ILE A 74 -14.33 -20.14 17.69
C ILE A 74 -14.68 -19.36 16.42
N LYS A 75 -15.95 -19.02 16.18
CA LYS A 75 -16.35 -18.22 15.01
C LYS A 75 -15.71 -16.84 15.00
N GLN A 76 -15.62 -16.19 16.17
CA GLN A 76 -14.97 -14.89 16.30
C GLN A 76 -13.48 -15.00 15.95
N LEU A 77 -12.77 -15.97 16.52
CA LEU A 77 -11.35 -16.23 16.23
C LEU A 77 -11.12 -16.58 14.75
N GLU A 78 -12.01 -17.33 14.11
CA GLU A 78 -11.92 -17.63 12.68
C GLU A 78 -12.12 -16.38 11.80
N THR A 79 -12.96 -15.46 12.24
CA THR A 79 -13.19 -14.18 11.57
C THR A 79 -11.96 -13.29 11.68
N GLU A 80 -11.45 -13.11 12.90
CA GLU A 80 -10.24 -12.34 13.18
C GLU A 80 -9.02 -12.90 12.42
N LYS A 81 -8.85 -14.23 12.39
CA LYS A 81 -7.80 -14.89 11.61
C LYS A 81 -7.89 -14.54 10.12
N ARG A 82 -9.11 -14.47 9.55
CA ARG A 82 -9.32 -14.14 8.14
C ARG A 82 -9.02 -12.66 7.87
N GLU A 83 -9.37 -11.78 8.79
CA GLU A 83 -9.08 -10.35 8.71
C GLU A 83 -7.57 -10.10 8.77
N LEU A 84 -6.87 -10.68 9.75
CA LEU A 84 -5.41 -10.59 9.86
C LEU A 84 -4.70 -11.16 8.63
N GLN A 85 -5.18 -12.27 8.06
CA GLN A 85 -4.64 -12.80 6.80
C GLN A 85 -4.80 -11.83 5.62
N THR A 86 -5.93 -11.11 5.58
CA THR A 86 -6.19 -10.10 4.55
C THR A 86 -5.26 -8.89 4.72
N GLU A 87 -5.05 -8.46 5.96
CA GLU A 87 -4.16 -7.34 6.29
C GLU A 87 -2.70 -7.68 5.97
N ILE A 88 -2.22 -8.88 6.35
CA ILE A 88 -0.88 -9.37 5.99
C ILE A 88 -0.68 -9.36 4.47
N GLN A 89 -1.68 -9.80 3.70
CA GLN A 89 -1.59 -9.80 2.25
C GLN A 89 -1.55 -8.37 1.67
N ALA A 90 -2.36 -7.45 2.21
CA ALA A 90 -2.35 -6.05 1.80
C ALA A 90 -1.01 -5.37 2.11
N HIS A 91 -0.39 -5.65 3.27
CA HIS A 91 0.94 -5.16 3.60
C HIS A 91 2.01 -5.70 2.65
N LYS A 92 1.95 -6.99 2.32
CA LYS A 92 2.88 -7.61 1.36
C LYS A 92 2.79 -6.99 -0.04
N ASP A 93 1.59 -6.64 -0.48
CA ASP A 93 1.40 -6.00 -1.78
C ASP A 93 1.84 -4.53 -1.77
N LYS A 94 1.65 -3.81 -0.65
CA LYS A 94 2.24 -2.47 -0.45
C LYS A 94 3.76 -2.49 -0.47
N GLU A 95 4.38 -3.45 0.20
CA GLU A 95 5.85 -3.58 0.27
C GLU A 95 6.46 -3.83 -1.12
N LYS A 96 5.81 -4.67 -1.95
CA LYS A 96 6.18 -4.82 -3.36
C LYS A 96 6.05 -3.53 -4.15
N GLY A 97 4.97 -2.76 -3.91
CA GLY A 97 4.76 -1.46 -4.53
C GLY A 97 5.91 -0.50 -4.23
N TYR A 98 6.25 -0.33 -2.94
CA TYR A 98 7.37 0.53 -2.52
C TYR A 98 8.71 0.08 -3.12
N SER A 99 8.98 -1.23 -3.18
CA SER A 99 10.21 -1.75 -3.78
C SER A 99 10.28 -1.46 -5.28
N SER A 100 9.15 -1.54 -6.00
CA SER A 100 9.07 -1.19 -7.43
C SER A 100 9.29 0.30 -7.67
N GLU A 101 8.63 1.16 -6.88
CA GLU A 101 8.78 2.62 -6.98
C GLU A 101 10.21 3.06 -6.67
N GLN A 102 10.85 2.47 -5.65
CA GLN A 102 12.27 2.72 -5.36
C GLN A 102 13.18 2.28 -6.50
N ALA A 103 12.92 1.13 -7.12
CA ALA A 103 13.72 0.65 -8.25
C ALA A 103 13.59 1.58 -9.46
N GLU A 104 12.39 2.08 -9.76
CA GLU A 104 12.17 3.09 -10.81
C GLU A 104 12.91 4.39 -10.50
N GLN A 105 12.82 4.88 -9.26
CA GLN A 105 13.48 6.12 -8.85
C GLN A 105 15.01 6.01 -8.91
N ILE A 106 15.57 4.86 -8.50
CA ILE A 106 17.00 4.56 -8.65
C ILE A 106 17.38 4.57 -10.14
N GLY A 107 16.55 4.00 -11.02
CA GLY A 107 16.77 4.03 -12.47
C GLY A 107 16.84 5.45 -13.04
N VAL A 108 15.91 6.32 -12.64
CA VAL A 108 15.91 7.75 -13.04
C VAL A 108 17.17 8.46 -12.55
N PHE A 109 17.58 8.25 -11.29
CA PHE A 109 18.81 8.87 -10.77
C PHE A 109 20.08 8.36 -11.47
N GLN A 110 20.15 7.08 -11.80
CA GLN A 110 21.27 6.53 -12.55
C GLN A 110 21.38 7.15 -13.94
N GLU A 111 20.25 7.33 -14.65
CA GLU A 111 20.27 7.94 -15.98
C GLU A 111 20.64 9.42 -15.92
N MET A 112 20.13 10.15 -14.91
CA MET A 112 20.53 11.53 -14.66
C MET A 112 22.03 11.67 -14.35
N MET A 113 22.61 10.76 -13.55
CA MET A 113 24.05 10.75 -13.29
C MET A 113 24.87 10.49 -14.56
N LYS A 114 24.45 9.56 -15.42
CA LYS A 114 25.13 9.32 -16.71
C LYS A 114 25.12 10.56 -17.59
N GLN A 115 23.99 11.28 -17.65
CA GLN A 115 23.89 12.50 -18.44
C GLN A 115 24.84 13.58 -17.90
N LEU A 116 24.83 13.80 -16.58
CA LEU A 116 25.74 14.76 -15.94
C LEU A 116 27.22 14.40 -16.16
N GLU A 117 27.57 13.12 -16.16
CA GLU A 117 28.92 12.67 -16.48
C GLU A 117 29.29 12.94 -17.95
N ALA A 118 28.35 12.77 -18.89
CA ALA A 118 28.56 13.10 -20.29
C ALA A 118 28.77 14.61 -20.47
N ASP A 119 27.86 15.42 -19.93
CA ASP A 119 27.94 16.89 -19.98
C ASP A 119 29.27 17.39 -19.36
N LYS A 120 29.72 16.79 -18.26
CA LYS A 120 31.00 17.11 -17.65
C LYS A 120 32.19 16.82 -18.58
N ARG A 121 32.17 15.71 -19.31
CA ARG A 121 33.24 15.39 -20.28
C ARG A 121 33.24 16.39 -21.43
N ASP A 122 32.06 16.72 -21.94
CA ASP A 122 31.92 17.67 -23.06
C ASP A 122 32.41 19.06 -22.65
N LEU A 123 31.99 19.56 -21.48
CA LEU A 123 32.47 20.83 -20.93
C LEU A 123 33.99 20.85 -20.68
N GLN A 124 34.57 19.73 -20.24
CA GLN A 124 36.02 19.61 -20.08
C GLN A 124 36.75 19.68 -21.43
N ALA A 125 36.19 19.07 -22.47
CA ALA A 125 36.75 19.14 -23.82
C ALA A 125 36.67 20.58 -24.37
N GLU A 126 35.54 21.26 -24.20
CA GLU A 126 35.38 22.66 -24.62
C GLU A 126 36.33 23.60 -23.88
N LEU A 127 36.50 23.42 -22.56
CA LEU A 127 37.46 24.20 -21.78
C LEU A 127 38.90 24.03 -22.27
N GLN A 128 39.27 22.81 -22.64
CA GLN A 128 40.60 22.55 -23.20
C GLN A 128 40.77 23.23 -24.57
N GLU A 129 39.75 23.17 -25.43
CA GLU A 129 39.79 23.84 -26.74
C GLU A 129 39.90 25.37 -26.60
N ILE A 130 39.18 25.97 -25.65
CA ILE A 130 39.28 27.41 -25.35
C ILE A 130 40.69 27.75 -24.88
N LYS A 131 41.25 26.95 -23.98
CA LYS A 131 42.60 27.16 -23.45
C LYS A 131 43.66 27.13 -24.55
N ASP A 132 43.57 26.15 -25.45
CA ASP A 132 44.49 26.02 -26.59
C ASP A 132 44.38 27.23 -27.52
N LYS A 133 43.16 27.72 -27.79
CA LYS A 133 42.93 28.95 -28.56
C LYS A 133 43.47 30.20 -27.88
N THR A 134 43.31 30.33 -26.57
CA THR A 134 43.85 31.47 -25.81
C THR A 134 45.38 31.49 -25.86
N SER A 135 46.04 30.33 -25.73
CA SER A 135 47.49 30.23 -25.91
C SER A 135 47.92 30.68 -27.31
N SER A 136 47.22 30.22 -28.36
CA SER A 136 47.49 30.69 -29.73
C SER A 136 47.27 32.19 -29.92
N SER A 137 46.31 32.80 -29.21
CA SER A 137 46.07 34.25 -29.27
C SER A 137 47.24 35.03 -28.66
N ALA A 138 47.81 34.55 -27.57
CA ALA A 138 48.98 35.18 -26.94
C ALA A 138 50.21 35.15 -27.87
N ASP A 139 50.41 34.04 -28.58
CA ASP A 139 51.49 33.93 -29.58
C ASP A 139 51.30 34.93 -30.72
N ILE A 140 50.05 35.12 -31.17
CA ILE A 140 49.71 36.12 -32.21
C ILE A 140 49.93 37.55 -31.71
N GLU A 141 49.54 37.86 -30.47
CA GLU A 141 49.79 39.18 -29.86
C GLU A 141 51.28 39.48 -29.76
N GLN A 142 52.11 38.50 -29.39
CA GLN A 142 53.56 38.65 -29.37
C GLN A 142 54.10 38.94 -30.77
N GLN A 143 53.66 38.19 -31.80
CA GLN A 143 54.07 38.44 -33.18
C GLN A 143 53.65 39.83 -33.65
N LEU A 144 52.46 40.30 -33.29
CA LEU A 144 52.01 41.66 -33.62
C LEU A 144 52.89 42.73 -32.98
N ALA A 145 53.31 42.55 -31.73
CA ALA A 145 54.23 43.46 -31.06
C ALA A 145 55.60 43.50 -31.77
N GLU A 146 56.15 42.33 -32.14
CA GLU A 146 57.40 42.23 -32.90
C GLU A 146 57.29 42.96 -34.26
N TYR A 147 56.19 42.78 -34.99
CA TYR A 147 55.95 43.48 -36.25
C TYR A 147 55.81 45.01 -36.07
N GLN A 148 55.15 45.47 -35.01
CA GLN A 148 55.03 46.90 -34.71
C GLN A 148 56.39 47.54 -34.40
N GLU A 149 57.27 46.83 -33.69
CA GLU A 149 58.64 47.28 -33.43
C GLU A 149 59.45 47.40 -34.74
N ILE A 150 59.36 46.38 -35.61
CA ILE A 150 60.01 46.40 -36.93
C ILE A 150 59.51 47.58 -37.77
N ILE A 151 58.20 47.84 -37.81
CA ILE A 151 57.63 48.98 -38.56
C ILE A 151 58.20 50.30 -38.02
N THR A 152 58.22 50.47 -36.70
CA THR A 152 58.75 51.69 -36.06
C THR A 152 60.22 51.90 -36.40
N GLN A 153 61.02 50.83 -36.41
CA GLN A 153 62.43 50.87 -36.78
C GLN A 153 62.63 51.22 -38.26
N LEU A 154 61.86 50.61 -39.15
CA LEU A 154 61.89 50.90 -40.59
C LEU A 154 61.47 52.35 -40.89
N GLU A 155 60.46 52.87 -40.22
CA GLU A 155 60.05 54.27 -40.36
C GLU A 155 61.17 55.23 -39.92
N ALA A 156 61.85 54.93 -38.81
CA ALA A 156 62.99 55.73 -38.35
C ALA A 156 64.17 55.67 -39.33
N ASP A 157 64.49 54.50 -39.86
CA ASP A 157 65.56 54.31 -40.85
C ASP A 157 65.22 55.01 -42.17
N LYS A 158 63.95 54.97 -42.59
CA LYS A 158 63.45 55.69 -43.76
C LYS A 158 63.61 57.19 -43.61
N VAL A 159 63.16 57.78 -42.50
CA VAL A 159 63.33 59.22 -42.24
C VAL A 159 64.81 59.60 -42.24
N LYS A 160 65.68 58.74 -41.70
CA LYS A 160 67.13 58.96 -41.70
C LYS A 160 67.71 58.92 -43.11
N ALA A 161 67.28 57.98 -43.94
CA ALA A 161 67.68 57.87 -45.34
C ALA A 161 67.17 59.05 -46.18
N GLU A 162 65.91 59.47 -46.00
CA GLU A 162 65.34 60.66 -46.63
C GLU A 162 66.09 61.94 -46.24
N LEU A 163 66.47 62.07 -44.96
CA LEU A 163 67.26 63.20 -44.46
C LEU A 163 68.70 63.19 -45.01
N GLN A 164 69.26 62.01 -45.28
CA GLN A 164 70.56 61.84 -45.92
C GLN A 164 70.49 62.12 -47.43
N ALA A 165 69.43 61.67 -48.10
CA ALA A 165 69.15 61.95 -49.51
C ALA A 165 68.87 63.45 -49.75
N ALA A 166 68.15 64.11 -48.83
CA ALA A 166 67.93 65.57 -48.87
C ALA A 166 69.25 66.35 -48.71
N LYS A 167 70.19 65.85 -47.91
CA LYS A 167 71.56 66.39 -47.84
C LYS A 167 72.37 66.11 -49.10
N SER A 168 72.12 65.00 -49.77
CA SER A 168 72.74 64.63 -51.05
C SER A 168 72.10 65.31 -52.26
N GLN A 169 70.90 65.88 -52.15
CA GLN A 169 70.22 66.66 -53.21
C GLN A 169 70.82 68.06 -53.45
N GLU A 170 71.94 68.40 -52.80
CA GLU A 170 72.92 69.35 -53.37
C GLU A 170 73.71 68.73 -54.55
N GLY A 171 73.44 67.49 -54.94
CA GLY A 171 74.03 66.76 -56.07
C GLY A 171 73.00 66.11 -57.01
N SER A 172 73.17 66.40 -58.31
CA SER A 172 72.74 65.74 -59.58
C SER A 172 71.42 64.92 -59.72
N PRO A 173 70.62 65.16 -60.79
CA PRO A 173 69.26 64.60 -60.99
C PRO A 173 69.12 63.08 -61.27
N ALA A 174 70.20 62.34 -61.53
CA ALA A 174 70.11 60.89 -61.81
C ALA A 174 69.81 60.04 -60.56
N GLU A 175 70.28 60.47 -59.40
CA GLU A 175 70.08 59.78 -58.12
C GLU A 175 68.64 59.98 -57.59
N ALA A 176 68.06 61.16 -57.86
CA ALA A 176 66.67 61.47 -57.52
C ALA A 176 65.67 60.53 -58.22
N SER A 177 65.92 60.14 -59.48
CA SER A 177 65.04 59.23 -60.21
C SER A 177 65.06 57.81 -59.65
N SER A 178 66.22 57.33 -59.19
CA SER A 178 66.36 56.02 -58.53
C SER A 178 65.66 56.01 -57.17
N GLY A 179 65.78 57.09 -56.39
CA GLY A 179 65.09 57.21 -55.10
C GLY A 179 63.57 57.22 -55.24
N ILE A 180 63.03 57.90 -56.27
CA ILE A 180 61.60 57.91 -56.55
C ILE A 180 61.06 56.51 -56.88
N GLN A 181 61.81 55.71 -57.65
CA GLN A 181 61.40 54.34 -57.97
C GLN A 181 61.39 53.44 -56.72
N GLN A 182 62.41 53.52 -55.87
CA GLN A 182 62.44 52.77 -54.62
C GLN A 182 61.28 53.16 -53.68
N LEU A 183 60.99 54.44 -53.55
CA LEU A 183 59.86 54.93 -52.75
C LEU A 183 58.50 54.49 -53.30
N GLN A 184 58.38 54.31 -54.63
CA GLN A 184 57.16 53.78 -55.26
C GLN A 184 56.99 52.28 -55.01
N GLU A 185 58.06 51.49 -55.10
CA GLU A 185 58.03 50.06 -54.76
C GLU A 185 57.71 49.86 -53.28
N GLU A 186 58.33 50.65 -52.40
CA GLU A 186 58.05 50.61 -50.97
C GLU A 186 56.59 51.01 -50.67
N ASN A 187 56.07 52.07 -51.30
CA ASN A 187 54.64 52.43 -51.18
C ASN A 187 53.71 51.30 -51.63
N THR A 188 54.09 50.58 -52.67
CA THR A 188 53.30 49.46 -53.19
C THR A 188 53.31 48.30 -52.20
N ASN A 189 54.46 47.97 -51.61
CA ASN A 189 54.56 46.97 -50.55
C ASN A 189 53.77 47.37 -49.30
N LEU A 190 53.87 48.61 -48.85
CA LEU A 190 53.12 49.12 -47.69
C LEU A 190 51.61 49.05 -47.94
N ARG A 191 51.13 49.37 -49.15
CA ARG A 191 49.72 49.21 -49.50
C ARG A 191 49.26 47.76 -49.45
N ASN A 192 50.08 46.82 -49.93
CA ASN A 192 49.76 45.41 -49.87
C ASN A 192 49.70 44.91 -48.42
N GLN A 193 50.64 45.33 -47.57
CA GLN A 193 50.62 45.01 -46.13
C GLN A 193 49.38 45.58 -45.42
N ILE A 194 49.01 46.83 -45.71
CA ILE A 194 47.78 47.45 -45.18
C ILE A 194 46.53 46.68 -45.63
N GLN A 195 46.52 46.18 -46.87
CA GLN A 195 45.41 45.39 -47.38
C GLN A 195 45.30 44.04 -46.66
N ASP A 196 46.42 43.35 -46.44
CA ASP A 196 46.44 42.08 -45.70
C ASP A 196 46.02 42.26 -44.23
N LEU A 197 46.50 43.31 -43.57
CA LEU A 197 46.08 43.65 -42.21
C LEU A 197 44.57 43.93 -42.13
N ASN A 198 44.02 44.67 -43.09
CA ASN A 198 42.57 44.90 -43.16
C ASN A 198 41.77 43.60 -43.34
N ASN A 199 42.30 42.64 -44.10
CA ASN A 199 41.66 41.34 -44.24
C ASN A 199 41.71 40.52 -42.95
N GLN A 200 42.81 40.59 -42.20
CA GLN A 200 42.94 39.95 -40.88
C GLN A 200 41.97 40.57 -39.87
N ILE A 201 41.87 41.90 -39.81
CA ILE A 201 40.92 42.60 -38.92
C ILE A 201 39.48 42.13 -39.18
N LYS A 202 39.05 42.08 -40.44
CA LYS A 202 37.72 41.59 -40.80
C LYS A 202 37.48 40.13 -40.38
N ASN A 203 38.51 39.30 -40.42
CA ASN A 203 38.41 37.92 -39.96
C ASN A 203 38.25 37.85 -38.43
N PHE A 204 39.00 38.67 -37.69
CA PHE A 204 38.88 38.76 -36.23
C PHE A 204 37.51 39.26 -35.78
N GLU A 205 36.96 40.30 -36.41
CA GLU A 205 35.60 40.80 -36.13
C GLU A 205 34.54 39.68 -36.30
N ARG A 206 34.73 38.82 -37.31
CA ARG A 206 33.84 37.67 -37.55
C ARG A 206 33.99 36.58 -36.48
N VAL A 207 35.19 36.36 -35.97
CA VAL A 207 35.44 35.41 -34.87
C VAL A 207 34.85 35.93 -33.57
N GLU A 208 35.05 37.21 -33.25
CA GLU A 208 34.47 37.87 -32.08
C GLU A 208 32.95 37.75 -32.07
N THR A 209 32.31 38.05 -33.20
CA THR A 209 30.85 37.94 -33.34
C THR A 209 30.36 36.52 -33.05
N ASN A 210 31.05 35.49 -33.55
CA ASN A 210 30.69 34.09 -33.29
C ASN A 210 30.88 33.70 -31.83
N LEU A 211 31.97 34.15 -31.19
CA LEU A 211 32.24 33.88 -29.78
C LEU A 211 31.19 34.54 -28.88
N MET A 212 30.81 35.78 -29.19
CA MET A 212 29.75 36.50 -28.46
C MET A 212 28.43 35.74 -28.52
N GLN A 213 28.05 35.21 -29.69
CA GLN A 213 26.84 34.41 -29.85
C GLN A 213 26.91 33.09 -29.06
N LYS A 214 28.06 32.40 -29.07
CA LYS A 214 28.26 31.20 -28.25
C LYS A 214 28.14 31.48 -26.76
N TYR A 215 28.74 32.58 -26.29
CA TYR A 215 28.68 32.98 -24.89
C TYR A 215 27.23 33.22 -24.45
N GLN A 216 26.44 33.98 -25.22
CA GLN A 216 25.03 34.25 -24.91
C GLN A 216 24.19 32.95 -24.87
N ASN A 217 24.48 32.00 -25.74
CA ASN A 217 23.79 30.71 -25.75
C ASN A 217 24.13 29.89 -24.50
N LEU A 218 25.42 29.79 -24.14
CA LEU A 218 25.85 29.10 -22.92
C LEU A 218 25.29 29.76 -21.66
N GLU A 219 25.25 31.08 -21.59
CA GLU A 219 24.65 31.81 -20.46
C GLU A 219 23.16 31.49 -20.29
N SER A 220 22.42 31.40 -21.40
CA SER A 220 21.01 30.98 -21.40
C SER A 220 20.83 29.53 -20.95
N GLN A 221 21.72 28.63 -21.35
CA GLN A 221 21.69 27.23 -20.92
C GLN A 221 21.99 27.09 -19.43
N ILE A 222 22.97 27.84 -18.91
CA ILE A 222 23.30 27.85 -17.48
C ILE A 222 22.08 28.32 -16.68
N GLN A 223 21.43 29.41 -17.09
CA GLN A 223 20.21 29.88 -16.43
C GLN A 223 19.09 28.83 -16.42
N ALA A 224 18.89 28.11 -17.53
CA ALA A 224 17.90 27.05 -17.61
C ALA A 224 18.25 25.81 -16.76
N GLN A 225 19.54 25.52 -16.55
CA GLN A 225 20.01 24.37 -15.77
C GLN A 225 20.15 24.66 -14.28
N THR A 226 20.27 25.92 -13.86
CA THR A 226 20.10 26.29 -12.46
C THR A 226 18.67 25.99 -12.02
N THR A 227 18.47 24.84 -11.37
CA THR A 227 17.20 24.42 -10.77
C THR A 227 16.56 25.56 -10.00
N PRO A 228 15.28 25.91 -10.26
CA PRO A 228 14.63 27.00 -9.55
C PRO A 228 14.65 26.71 -8.04
N PRO A 229 15.06 27.68 -7.20
CA PRO A 229 14.98 27.57 -5.74
C PRO A 229 13.62 27.07 -5.24
N ASP A 230 12.58 27.32 -6.02
CA ASP A 230 11.20 26.93 -5.74
C ASP A 230 10.97 25.41 -5.74
N GLN A 231 11.63 24.64 -6.61
CA GLN A 231 11.51 23.18 -6.57
C GLN A 231 12.16 22.59 -5.32
N LEU A 232 13.33 23.13 -4.94
CA LEU A 232 14.03 22.73 -3.72
C LEU A 232 13.21 23.09 -2.48
N ASN A 233 12.61 24.28 -2.46
CA ASN A 233 11.74 24.73 -1.38
C ASN A 233 10.46 23.89 -1.27
N THR A 234 9.86 23.51 -2.41
CA THR A 234 8.67 22.64 -2.44
C THR A 234 8.99 21.26 -1.89
N LEU A 235 10.12 20.67 -2.29
CA LEU A 235 10.59 19.38 -1.77
C LEU A 235 10.86 19.44 -0.26
N ASN A 236 11.50 20.51 0.22
CA ASN A 236 11.75 20.70 1.65
C ASN A 236 10.46 20.85 2.46
N GLN A 237 9.45 21.54 1.92
CA GLN A 237 8.12 21.61 2.55
C GLN A 237 7.42 20.24 2.61
N GLN A 238 7.53 19.44 1.55
CA GLN A 238 6.98 18.09 1.53
C GLN A 238 7.67 17.19 2.57
N ILE A 239 9.01 17.27 2.68
CA ILE A 239 9.78 16.54 3.70
C ILE A 239 9.29 16.91 5.11
N ALA A 240 9.13 18.21 5.40
CA ALA A 240 8.65 18.67 6.71
C ALA A 240 7.23 18.17 7.03
N THR A 241 6.37 18.09 6.01
CA THR A 241 5.01 17.56 6.14
C THR A 241 5.02 16.07 6.48
N PHE A 242 5.81 15.27 5.75
CA PHE A 242 5.94 13.83 6.03
C PHE A 242 6.58 13.52 7.38
N GLN A 243 7.52 14.35 7.84
CA GLN A 243 8.09 14.20 9.18
C GLN A 243 7.05 14.45 10.29
N SER A 244 6.22 15.49 10.12
CA SER A 244 5.15 15.80 11.06
C SER A 244 4.09 14.69 11.10
N GLU A 245 3.73 14.14 9.93
CA GLU A 245 2.77 13.03 9.84
C GLU A 245 3.30 11.75 10.49
N ASN A 246 4.58 11.42 10.30
CA ASN A 246 5.22 10.30 10.98
C ASN A 246 5.20 10.44 12.51
N GLN A 247 5.42 11.64 13.04
CA GLN A 247 5.32 11.88 14.49
C GLN A 247 3.90 11.68 15.01
N ARG A 248 2.89 12.14 14.25
CA ARG A 248 1.48 11.93 14.59
C ARG A 248 1.12 10.45 14.61
N LEU A 249 1.45 9.72 13.55
CA LEU A 249 1.20 8.27 13.45
C LEU A 249 1.90 7.49 14.57
N LYS A 250 3.12 7.88 14.93
CA LYS A 250 3.83 7.28 16.06
C LYS A 250 3.10 7.48 17.39
N SER A 251 2.55 8.68 17.60
CA SER A 251 1.76 8.99 18.80
C SER A 251 0.43 8.23 18.84
N GLU A 252 -0.20 8.02 17.68
CA GLU A 252 -1.41 7.19 17.55
C GLU A 252 -1.11 5.73 17.87
N LEU A 253 -0.02 5.18 17.33
CA LEU A 253 0.44 3.82 17.65
C LEU A 253 0.68 3.64 19.15
N ASP A 254 1.34 4.60 19.79
CA ASP A 254 1.59 4.56 21.24
C ASP A 254 0.29 4.58 22.04
N ASN A 255 -0.74 5.31 21.59
CA ASN A 255 -2.05 5.31 22.25
C ASN A 255 -2.77 3.97 22.07
N VAL A 256 -2.78 3.41 20.86
CA VAL A 256 -3.38 2.09 20.60
C VAL A 256 -2.71 1.01 21.44
N ASN A 257 -1.38 1.04 21.56
CA ASN A 257 -0.65 0.10 22.42
C ASN A 257 -1.07 0.21 23.89
N ARG A 258 -1.28 1.43 24.42
CA ARG A 258 -1.81 1.61 25.78
C ARG A 258 -3.23 1.09 25.94
N GLU A 259 -4.08 1.22 24.91
CA GLU A 259 -5.43 0.64 24.95
C GLU A 259 -5.39 -0.88 24.91
N LEU A 260 -4.50 -1.46 24.10
CA LEU A 260 -4.26 -2.89 24.06
C LEU A 260 -3.81 -3.42 25.43
N ASP A 261 -2.86 -2.74 26.09
CA ASP A 261 -2.41 -3.11 27.44
C ASP A 261 -3.56 -3.08 28.45
N LYS A 262 -4.44 -2.08 28.38
CA LYS A 262 -5.65 -2.01 29.23
C LYS A 262 -6.60 -3.17 28.97
N LEU A 263 -6.83 -3.53 27.70
CA LEU A 263 -7.70 -4.66 27.34
C LEU A 263 -7.12 -5.99 27.83
N ILE A 264 -5.81 -6.18 27.70
CA ILE A 264 -5.10 -7.34 28.24
C ILE A 264 -5.29 -7.43 29.76
N GLN A 265 -5.15 -6.30 30.47
CA GLN A 265 -5.37 -6.24 31.91
C GLN A 265 -6.81 -6.62 32.29
N ILE A 266 -7.82 -6.04 31.61
CA ILE A 266 -9.24 -6.35 31.84
C ILE A 266 -9.51 -7.84 31.62
N ASN A 267 -8.97 -8.42 30.56
CA ASN A 267 -9.14 -9.83 30.24
C ASN A 267 -8.52 -10.74 31.32
N ARG A 268 -7.35 -10.36 31.84
CA ARG A 268 -6.69 -11.05 32.95
C ARG A 268 -7.54 -11.01 34.23
N ASP A 269 -8.08 -9.83 34.58
CA ASP A 269 -8.95 -9.65 35.75
C ASP A 269 -10.25 -10.46 35.62
N GLN A 270 -10.83 -10.51 34.41
CA GLN A 270 -12.00 -11.33 34.12
C GLN A 270 -11.69 -12.82 34.27
N SER A 271 -10.55 -13.28 33.77
CA SER A 271 -10.10 -14.67 33.90
C SER A 271 -9.94 -15.07 35.37
N GLN A 272 -9.32 -14.20 36.19
CA GLN A 272 -9.20 -14.44 37.64
C GLN A 272 -10.55 -14.47 38.35
N LYS A 273 -11.49 -13.61 37.96
CA LYS A 273 -12.87 -13.65 38.49
C LYS A 273 -13.57 -14.95 38.14
N MET A 274 -13.42 -15.45 36.91
CA MET A 274 -13.97 -16.73 36.48
C MET A 274 -13.40 -17.88 37.31
N GLU A 275 -12.09 -17.94 37.48
CA GLU A 275 -11.41 -18.97 38.27
C GLU A 275 -11.86 -18.95 39.75
N LYS A 276 -12.07 -17.75 40.31
CA LYS A 276 -12.63 -17.61 41.66
C LYS A 276 -14.09 -18.07 41.73
N LEU A 277 -14.93 -17.70 40.76
CA LEU A 277 -16.31 -18.16 40.69
C LEU A 277 -16.41 -19.68 40.53
N GLU A 278 -15.54 -20.30 39.73
CA GLU A 278 -15.44 -21.76 39.61
C GLU A 278 -15.06 -22.39 40.95
N SER A 279 -14.08 -21.84 41.66
CA SER A 279 -13.68 -22.29 43.00
C SER A 279 -14.82 -22.16 44.02
N ASP A 280 -15.54 -21.03 44.03
CA ASP A 280 -16.69 -20.78 44.89
C ASP A 280 -17.84 -21.73 44.56
N LEU A 281 -18.07 -22.05 43.28
CA LEU A 281 -19.09 -23.01 42.83
C LEU A 281 -18.76 -24.43 43.31
N ILE A 282 -17.50 -24.87 43.13
CA ILE A 282 -17.02 -26.16 43.62
C ILE A 282 -17.20 -26.25 45.14
N SER A 283 -16.87 -25.17 45.86
CA SER A 283 -17.03 -25.09 47.32
C SER A 283 -18.51 -25.14 47.73
N ALA A 284 -19.41 -24.43 47.04
CA ALA A 284 -20.84 -24.42 47.31
C ALA A 284 -21.51 -25.78 47.02
N THR A 285 -21.02 -26.54 46.02
CA THR A 285 -21.51 -27.90 45.72
C THR A 285 -21.07 -28.97 46.73
N SER A 286 -20.18 -28.64 47.67
CA SER A 286 -19.70 -29.56 48.73
C SER A 286 -20.43 -29.44 50.07
N ALA A 287 -21.44 -28.56 50.19
CA ALA A 287 -22.27 -28.41 51.40
C ALA A 287 -23.69 -29.00 51.21
N PRO A 288 -24.28 -29.67 52.23
CA PRO A 288 -25.61 -30.26 52.11
C PRO A 288 -26.71 -29.19 52.02
N ALA A 289 -27.64 -29.45 51.11
CA ALA A 289 -28.68 -28.55 50.62
C ALA A 289 -29.60 -27.93 51.68
N ALA A 290 -29.95 -26.65 51.47
CA ALA A 290 -31.22 -26.07 51.88
C ALA A 290 -31.68 -25.08 50.79
N ALA A 291 -32.84 -25.39 50.20
CA ALA A 291 -33.54 -24.56 49.21
C ALA A 291 -34.00 -23.20 49.82
N PRO A 292 -34.33 -22.20 48.99
CA PRO A 292 -35.72 -22.12 48.52
C PRO A 292 -35.90 -21.64 47.07
N ALA A 293 -37.08 -21.99 46.55
CA ALA A 293 -37.62 -21.70 45.25
C ALA A 293 -37.91 -20.21 45.02
N VAL A 294 -37.54 -19.68 43.84
CA VAL A 294 -38.20 -18.51 43.24
C VAL A 294 -38.22 -18.68 41.72
N ALA A 295 -39.42 -18.59 41.15
CA ALA A 295 -39.71 -18.64 39.71
C ALA A 295 -39.25 -17.36 38.98
N PRO A 296 -38.92 -17.45 37.67
CA PRO A 296 -39.06 -16.29 36.80
C PRO A 296 -39.88 -16.57 35.53
N THR A 297 -40.76 -15.61 35.27
CA THR A 297 -41.54 -15.35 34.07
C THR A 297 -40.67 -15.25 32.82
N ARG A 298 -41.02 -16.03 31.78
CA ARG A 298 -40.39 -16.02 30.46
C ARG A 298 -41.00 -14.91 29.59
N VAL A 299 -40.24 -13.84 29.35
CA VAL A 299 -40.55 -12.84 28.31
C VAL A 299 -39.72 -13.19 27.07
N ALA A 300 -40.39 -13.47 25.96
CA ALA A 300 -39.77 -13.72 24.66
C ALA A 300 -39.51 -12.40 23.92
N PRO A 301 -38.34 -12.19 23.29
CA PRO A 301 -38.22 -11.27 22.18
C PRO A 301 -38.38 -12.02 20.86
N GLN A 302 -39.40 -11.63 20.10
CA GLN A 302 -39.47 -11.88 18.66
C GLN A 302 -38.32 -11.15 17.97
N SER A 303 -37.58 -11.87 17.12
CA SER A 303 -36.72 -11.26 16.10
C SER A 303 -37.19 -11.77 14.75
N THR A 304 -38.08 -11.00 14.11
CA THR A 304 -38.42 -11.18 12.70
C THR A 304 -37.41 -10.39 11.87
N LEU A 305 -36.48 -11.09 11.23
CA LEU A 305 -35.82 -10.59 10.02
C LEU A 305 -36.32 -11.40 8.84
N SER A 306 -37.33 -10.83 8.20
CA SER A 306 -37.88 -11.27 6.93
C SER A 306 -36.82 -11.08 5.84
N SER A 307 -36.41 -12.18 5.24
CA SER A 307 -35.72 -12.22 3.95
C SER A 307 -36.70 -11.93 2.80
N LYS A 308 -36.17 -11.40 1.69
CA LYS A 308 -36.77 -11.20 0.34
C LYS A 308 -37.30 -9.78 0.12
N ASP A 309 -36.95 -9.03 -0.93
CA ASP A 309 -36.55 -9.39 -2.31
C ASP A 309 -35.43 -8.49 -2.84
N TYR A 310 -34.45 -9.08 -3.55
CA TYR A 310 -33.44 -8.32 -4.30
C TYR A 310 -34.03 -7.91 -5.66
N ASN A 311 -34.52 -6.67 -5.75
CA ASN A 311 -34.86 -6.05 -7.03
C ASN A 311 -33.60 -5.92 -7.91
N LEU A 312 -33.73 -6.20 -9.20
CA LEU A 312 -32.73 -6.04 -10.27
C LEU A 312 -32.35 -4.55 -10.55
N GLY A 313 -32.60 -3.66 -9.59
CA GLY A 313 -32.49 -2.21 -9.74
C GLY A 313 -31.08 -1.65 -9.54
N THR A 314 -30.99 -0.33 -9.62
CA THR A 314 -29.77 0.46 -9.38
C THR A 314 -29.08 0.05 -8.09
N HIS A 315 -27.79 -0.32 -8.17
CA HIS A 315 -26.98 -0.62 -6.98
C HIS A 315 -26.09 0.56 -6.63
N TYR A 316 -26.04 0.90 -5.34
CA TYR A 316 -25.18 1.97 -4.82
C TYR A 316 -23.98 1.40 -4.09
N PHE A 317 -22.84 2.05 -4.26
CA PHE A 317 -21.61 1.71 -3.59
C PHE A 317 -20.95 2.97 -3.02
N GLY A 318 -20.51 2.90 -1.77
CA GLY A 318 -19.67 3.91 -1.13
C GLY A 318 -18.20 3.51 -1.16
N TYR A 319 -17.31 4.49 -1.32
CA TYR A 319 -15.87 4.23 -1.28
C TYR A 319 -15.33 4.36 0.14
N SER A 320 -14.73 3.29 0.67
CA SER A 320 -14.09 3.27 1.98
C SER A 320 -12.91 2.31 1.99
N ASN A 321 -11.84 2.64 2.70
CA ASN A 321 -10.66 1.80 2.88
C ASN A 321 -10.08 1.22 1.57
N GLY A 322 -10.11 1.99 0.48
CA GLY A 322 -9.54 1.55 -0.80
C GLY A 322 -10.49 0.74 -1.70
N ALA A 323 -11.74 0.49 -1.28
CA ALA A 323 -12.68 -0.35 -2.02
C ALA A 323 -14.10 0.25 -2.07
N PHE A 324 -14.86 -0.17 -3.08
CA PHE A 324 -16.29 0.13 -3.19
C PHE A 324 -17.12 -0.94 -2.47
N LEU A 325 -17.85 -0.51 -1.44
CA LEU A 325 -18.72 -1.36 -0.63
C LEU A 325 -20.19 -1.03 -0.93
N PRO A 326 -21.07 -2.03 -0.99
CA PRO A 326 -22.49 -1.81 -1.27
C PRO A 326 -23.14 -1.01 -0.14
N THR A 327 -23.92 0.00 -0.51
CA THR A 327 -24.62 0.90 0.41
C THR A 327 -26.10 0.96 0.05
N ALA A 328 -26.94 1.34 1.02
CA ALA A 328 -28.39 1.49 0.79
C ALA A 328 -28.74 2.69 -0.12
N GLY A 329 -27.79 3.60 -0.35
CA GLY A 329 -27.96 4.79 -1.17
C GLY A 329 -26.62 5.43 -1.54
N LYS A 330 -26.70 6.59 -2.21
CA LYS A 330 -25.53 7.35 -2.65
C LYS A 330 -24.72 7.84 -1.43
N SER A 331 -23.44 7.47 -1.38
CA SER A 331 -22.49 8.02 -0.40
C SER A 331 -22.28 9.53 -0.64
N PRO A 332 -22.14 10.36 0.41
CA PRO A 332 -21.89 11.79 0.27
C PRO A 332 -20.58 12.06 -0.50
N ASP A 333 -19.46 11.53 -0.01
CA ASP A 333 -18.12 11.83 -0.51
C ASP A 333 -17.82 11.28 -1.91
N ILE A 334 -17.65 9.95 -2.01
CA ILE A 334 -17.40 9.24 -3.26
C ILE A 334 -18.41 8.10 -3.36
N SER A 335 -19.21 8.15 -4.41
CA SER A 335 -20.24 7.15 -4.70
C SER A 335 -20.08 6.59 -6.09
N LEU A 336 -20.31 5.30 -6.20
CA LEU A 336 -20.38 4.58 -7.45
C LEU A 336 -21.77 3.96 -7.57
N ILE A 337 -22.36 4.06 -8.75
CA ILE A 337 -23.71 3.58 -9.02
C ILE A 337 -23.64 2.62 -10.20
N LEU A 338 -24.17 1.41 -10.03
CA LEU A 338 -24.41 0.48 -11.13
C LEU A 338 -25.84 0.65 -11.61
N ASP A 339 -25.98 1.13 -12.84
CA ASP A 339 -27.26 1.24 -13.52
C ASP A 339 -27.36 0.07 -14.52
N ASN A 340 -28.20 -0.91 -14.19
CA ASN A 340 -28.40 -2.08 -15.03
C ASN A 340 -29.20 -1.77 -16.30
N ASP A 341 -30.06 -0.76 -16.28
CA ASP A 341 -30.88 -0.39 -17.43
C ASP A 341 -30.05 0.39 -18.46
N ALA A 342 -29.11 1.21 -17.99
CA ALA A 342 -28.21 1.98 -18.84
C ALA A 342 -26.90 1.25 -19.20
N GLU A 343 -26.67 0.04 -18.66
CA GLU A 343 -25.41 -0.73 -18.76
C GLU A 343 -24.16 0.11 -18.42
N LYS A 344 -24.26 0.93 -17.36
CA LYS A 344 -23.24 1.93 -16.99
C LYS A 344 -22.90 1.92 -15.51
N TRP A 345 -21.65 2.23 -15.23
CA TRP A 345 -21.14 2.62 -13.92
C TRP A 345 -21.06 4.15 -13.84
N PHE A 346 -21.68 4.77 -12.85
CA PHE A 346 -21.55 6.21 -12.61
C PHE A 346 -20.73 6.47 -11.36
N LEU A 347 -19.53 7.00 -11.52
CA LEU A 347 -18.69 7.47 -10.42
C LEU A 347 -18.95 8.95 -10.17
N SER A 348 -19.33 9.30 -8.95
CA SER A 348 -19.50 10.68 -8.49
C SER A 348 -18.49 10.95 -7.37
N VAL A 349 -17.71 12.02 -7.52
CA VAL A 349 -16.74 12.46 -6.51
C VAL A 349 -17.08 13.89 -6.10
N GLU A 350 -17.26 14.12 -4.80
CA GLU A 350 -17.60 15.43 -4.27
C GLU A 350 -16.38 16.39 -4.28
N PRO A 351 -16.59 17.70 -4.54
CA PRO A 351 -15.53 18.70 -4.44
C PRO A 351 -15.02 18.79 -2.99
N GLY A 352 -13.70 18.65 -2.80
CA GLY A 352 -13.07 18.70 -1.46
C GLY A 352 -12.40 17.40 -1.03
N ILE A 353 -12.62 16.30 -1.75
CA ILE A 353 -11.88 15.06 -1.53
C ILE A 353 -10.44 15.21 -2.03
N SER A 354 -9.48 14.75 -1.23
CA SER A 354 -8.05 14.85 -1.56
C SER A 354 -7.71 14.14 -2.87
N PHE A 355 -6.73 14.68 -3.61
CA PHE A 355 -6.29 14.14 -4.90
C PHE A 355 -5.90 12.66 -4.83
N LEU A 356 -5.26 12.24 -3.73
CA LEU A 356 -4.84 10.85 -3.52
C LEU A 356 -6.04 9.92 -3.38
N ILE A 357 -7.05 10.30 -2.59
CA ILE A 357 -8.26 9.51 -2.39
C ILE A 357 -9.06 9.44 -3.69
N LYS A 358 -9.21 10.58 -4.41
CA LYS A 358 -9.84 10.64 -5.74
C LYS A 358 -9.19 9.68 -6.73
N ASN A 359 -7.86 9.69 -6.83
CA ASN A 359 -7.14 8.81 -7.76
C ASN A 359 -7.22 7.33 -7.38
N THR A 360 -7.20 7.02 -6.09
CA THR A 360 -7.31 5.64 -5.62
C THR A 360 -8.72 5.11 -5.91
N ALA A 361 -9.76 5.91 -5.65
CA ALA A 361 -11.13 5.57 -5.99
C ALA A 361 -11.36 5.42 -7.49
N LEU A 362 -10.76 6.29 -8.31
CA LEU A 362 -10.83 6.20 -9.76
C LEU A 362 -10.16 4.92 -10.28
N ARG A 363 -9.00 4.54 -9.74
CA ARG A 363 -8.34 3.26 -10.08
C ARG A 363 -9.22 2.07 -9.71
N ALA A 364 -9.79 2.07 -8.50
CA ALA A 364 -10.71 1.02 -8.07
C ALA A 364 -11.93 0.92 -9.00
N ALA A 365 -12.54 2.06 -9.37
CA ALA A 365 -13.70 2.10 -10.25
C ALA A 365 -13.36 1.61 -11.68
N ARG A 366 -12.20 1.98 -12.22
CA ARG A 366 -11.74 1.55 -13.56
C ARG A 366 -11.56 0.04 -13.71
N SER A 367 -11.35 -0.68 -12.61
CA SER A 367 -11.26 -2.14 -12.64
C SER A 367 -12.62 -2.83 -12.87
N LEU A 368 -13.72 -2.17 -12.49
CA LEU A 368 -15.05 -2.79 -12.44
C LEU A 368 -15.68 -3.07 -13.82
N PRO A 369 -15.53 -2.23 -14.86
CA PRO A 369 -15.91 -2.60 -16.22
C PRO A 369 -15.27 -3.92 -16.69
N VAL A 370 -14.04 -4.20 -16.27
CA VAL A 370 -13.29 -5.39 -16.71
C VAL A 370 -13.62 -6.61 -15.85
N SER A 371 -13.61 -6.44 -14.52
CA SER A 371 -13.78 -7.56 -13.60
C SER A 371 -15.24 -7.82 -13.23
N GLY A 372 -16.11 -6.83 -13.36
CA GLY A 372 -17.39 -6.78 -12.62
C GLY A 372 -17.18 -6.71 -11.12
N TRP A 373 -18.22 -6.30 -10.40
CA TRP A 373 -18.27 -6.38 -8.95
C TRP A 373 -18.76 -7.76 -8.52
N LYS A 374 -18.08 -8.42 -7.58
CA LYS A 374 -18.43 -9.76 -7.11
C LYS A 374 -19.39 -9.67 -5.93
N GLU A 375 -20.61 -10.15 -6.11
CA GLU A 375 -21.63 -10.17 -5.07
C GLU A 375 -21.23 -11.14 -3.94
N PRO A 376 -21.18 -10.70 -2.66
CA PRO A 376 -20.74 -11.55 -1.55
C PRO A 376 -21.61 -12.78 -1.34
N LYS A 377 -22.92 -12.66 -1.56
CA LYS A 377 -23.89 -13.73 -1.28
C LYS A 377 -23.92 -14.79 -2.37
N THR A 378 -23.91 -14.37 -3.63
CA THR A 378 -24.10 -15.29 -4.77
C THR A 378 -22.77 -15.63 -5.46
N GLY A 379 -21.70 -14.87 -5.21
CA GLY A 379 -20.44 -14.96 -5.92
C GLY A 379 -20.49 -14.50 -7.38
N ARG A 380 -21.66 -14.08 -7.87
CA ARG A 380 -21.87 -13.64 -9.24
C ARG A 380 -21.19 -12.29 -9.46
N ARG A 381 -20.60 -12.10 -10.65
CA ARG A 381 -20.06 -10.81 -11.08
C ARG A 381 -21.15 -10.02 -11.82
N ILE A 382 -21.40 -8.80 -11.37
CA ILE A 382 -22.38 -7.86 -11.97
C ILE A 382 -21.65 -6.63 -12.53
N GLY A 383 -22.25 -5.99 -13.53
CA GLY A 383 -21.69 -4.81 -14.20
C GLY A 383 -20.38 -5.04 -14.97
N LYS A 384 -20.03 -6.30 -15.28
CA LYS A 384 -18.89 -6.60 -16.16
C LYS A 384 -19.26 -6.20 -17.59
N GLY A 385 -18.39 -5.46 -18.25
CA GLY A 385 -18.57 -4.93 -19.61
C GLY A 385 -19.26 -3.57 -19.66
N TYR A 386 -19.73 -3.05 -18.52
CA TYR A 386 -20.47 -1.79 -18.47
C TYR A 386 -19.51 -0.59 -18.56
N GLU A 387 -19.92 0.47 -19.24
CA GLU A 387 -19.10 1.68 -19.41
C GLU A 387 -19.00 2.46 -18.10
N LEU A 388 -17.79 2.92 -17.75
CA LEU A 388 -17.59 3.81 -16.60
C LEU A 388 -17.70 5.29 -17.01
N VAL A 389 -18.73 5.96 -16.51
CA VAL A 389 -18.95 7.40 -16.63
C VAL A 389 -18.55 8.10 -15.33
N VAL A 390 -17.60 9.02 -15.42
CA VAL A 390 -17.13 9.81 -14.27
C VAL A 390 -17.83 11.17 -14.30
N LYS A 391 -18.53 11.51 -13.21
CA LYS A 391 -19.24 12.79 -13.01
C LYS A 391 -18.55 13.57 -11.87
N GLY A 392 -18.01 14.75 -12.20
CA GLY A 392 -17.30 15.63 -11.28
C GLY A 392 -16.20 16.39 -12.02
N GLU A 393 -15.98 17.66 -11.66
CA GLU A 393 -15.04 18.55 -12.35
C GLU A 393 -13.58 18.05 -12.23
N TYR A 394 -12.84 18.20 -13.33
CA TYR A 394 -11.40 17.96 -13.41
C TYR A 394 -10.63 19.18 -12.95
#